data_AF-A0A4R2ZQ79-F1
#
_entry.id   AF-A0A4R2ZQ79-F1
#
_cell.length_a   1.000
_cell.length_b   1.000
_cell.length_c   1.000
_cell.angle_alpha   90.00
_cell.angle_beta   90.00
_cell.angle_gamma   90.00
#
_symmetry.space_group_name_H-M   'P 1'
#
loop_
_entity.id
_entity.type
_entity.pdbx_description
1 polymer ?
#
loop_
_entity_poly.entity_id
_entity_poly.type
_entity_poly.pdbx_seq_one_letter_code
_entity_poly.pdbx_strand_id
1 'polypeptide(L)'
;MRIRTSMIASGLALLALAGCSTTSETKVATNAPATVETSEIFTDSYNSVTDNGYTLPAIPISRLDKKFHRQIVSFDTAERPGTIIVNTRERFLYYILPRGKAVRYGIGVGKQGFAWAGEAYVAWKQEWPTWHPPKEMAVRKPDIAKYVESGMGPGLNNPLGARAMYLFNEKGQDTLFRLHGTPEWASIGTAASSGCIRMINQDVIDLYRRVLPGRQTKVVVIQ
;
A
#
# COMPACT_ATOMS: atom_id res chain seq x y z
N MET A 1 -38.73 14.77 -96.07
CA MET A 1 -37.46 15.52 -96.19
C MET A 1 -37.24 16.32 -94.92
N ARG A 2 -36.03 16.21 -94.33
CA ARG A 2 -35.44 16.95 -93.19
C ARG A 2 -35.79 16.50 -91.76
N ILE A 3 -34.89 15.65 -91.28
CA ILE A 3 -34.40 15.41 -89.92
C ILE A 3 -34.22 16.70 -89.11
N ARG A 4 -34.52 16.67 -87.81
CA ARG A 4 -33.65 17.21 -86.75
C ARG A 4 -33.99 16.64 -85.37
N THR A 5 -33.03 15.86 -84.91
CA THR A 5 -32.77 15.32 -83.57
C THR A 5 -32.75 16.41 -82.51
N SER A 6 -33.23 16.11 -81.30
CA SER A 6 -32.76 16.75 -80.07
C SER A 6 -32.97 15.80 -78.89
N MET A 7 -31.85 15.28 -78.40
CA MET A 7 -31.72 14.62 -77.10
C MET A 7 -31.89 15.66 -75.99
N ILE A 8 -32.65 15.35 -74.94
CA ILE A 8 -32.54 16.02 -73.65
C ILE A 8 -32.38 14.93 -72.58
N ALA A 9 -31.30 15.11 -71.82
CA ALA A 9 -30.70 14.14 -70.92
C ALA A 9 -31.44 14.03 -69.59
N SER A 10 -31.52 12.79 -69.08
CA SER A 10 -31.94 12.44 -67.73
C SER A 10 -30.91 12.90 -66.69
N GLY A 11 -31.30 13.79 -65.78
CA GLY A 11 -30.54 14.10 -64.58
C GLY A 11 -31.06 13.30 -63.38
N LEU A 12 -30.37 12.21 -63.03
CA LEU A 12 -30.60 11.47 -61.79
C LEU A 12 -29.54 11.91 -60.77
N ALA A 13 -29.94 12.74 -59.82
CA ALA A 13 -29.07 13.16 -58.71
C ALA A 13 -28.97 12.02 -57.67
N LEU A 14 -27.84 11.30 -57.66
CA LEU A 14 -27.47 10.42 -56.55
C LEU A 14 -26.90 11.26 -55.40
N LEU A 15 -27.66 11.39 -54.31
CA LEU A 15 -27.11 11.83 -53.02
C LEU A 15 -26.22 10.71 -52.46
N ALA A 16 -24.90 10.92 -52.48
CA ALA A 16 -23.96 10.11 -51.72
C ALA A 16 -24.06 10.52 -50.24
N LEU A 17 -24.69 9.69 -49.42
CA LEU A 17 -24.57 9.76 -47.96
C LEU A 17 -23.16 9.29 -47.57
N ALA A 18 -22.30 10.25 -47.22
CA ALA A 18 -21.02 9.96 -46.60
C ALA A 18 -21.27 9.42 -45.18
N GLY A 19 -21.14 8.11 -45.02
CA GLY A 19 -21.10 7.47 -43.71
C GLY A 19 -19.80 7.83 -42.99
N CYS A 20 -19.88 8.60 -41.91
CA CYS A 20 -18.77 8.72 -40.98
C CYS A 20 -18.65 7.40 -40.21
N SER A 21 -17.74 6.52 -40.64
CA SER A 21 -17.30 5.39 -39.81
C SER A 21 -16.38 5.94 -38.72
N THR A 22 -16.88 6.08 -37.50
CA THR A 22 -16.04 6.37 -36.34
C THR A 22 -15.27 5.10 -35.99
N THR A 23 -14.02 5.01 -36.43
CA THR A 23 -13.09 3.98 -35.98
C THR A 23 -12.76 4.30 -34.52
N SER A 24 -13.30 3.52 -33.58
CA SER A 24 -12.80 3.53 -32.21
C SER A 24 -11.40 2.95 -32.21
N GLU A 25 -10.40 3.82 -32.31
CA GLU A 25 -9.02 3.44 -31.99
C GLU A 25 -8.97 3.08 -30.51
N THR A 26 -8.84 1.78 -30.25
CA THR A 26 -8.38 1.26 -28.97
C THR A 26 -7.00 1.84 -28.71
N LYS A 27 -6.94 2.95 -27.97
CA LYS A 27 -5.71 3.40 -27.33
C LYS A 27 -5.30 2.30 -26.35
N VAL A 28 -4.36 1.47 -26.78
CA VAL A 28 -3.55 0.63 -25.91
C VAL A 28 -2.93 1.58 -24.87
N ALA A 29 -3.38 1.45 -23.62
CA ALA A 29 -2.81 2.16 -22.49
C ALA A 29 -1.33 1.77 -22.40
N THR A 30 -0.46 2.70 -22.81
CA THR A 30 0.97 2.57 -22.60
C THR A 30 1.24 2.82 -21.13
N ASN A 31 1.85 1.83 -20.48
CA ASN A 31 2.31 1.87 -19.09
C ASN A 31 3.32 3.02 -18.90
N ALA A 32 2.83 4.21 -18.58
CA ALA A 32 3.59 5.23 -17.87
C ALA A 32 3.12 5.21 -16.40
N PRO A 33 4.02 5.31 -15.41
CA PRO A 33 3.60 5.36 -14.02
C PRO A 33 2.70 6.59 -13.81
N ALA A 34 1.46 6.35 -13.39
CA ALA A 34 0.54 7.41 -13.02
C ALA A 34 1.25 8.34 -12.03
N THR A 35 1.34 9.62 -12.35
CA THR A 35 1.82 10.64 -11.41
C THR A 35 0.96 10.58 -10.17
N VAL A 36 1.53 10.09 -9.06
CA VAL A 36 0.85 10.00 -7.77
C VAL A 36 0.67 11.42 -7.24
N GLU A 37 -0.46 12.04 -7.59
CA GLU A 37 -0.80 13.37 -7.09
C GLU A 37 -1.09 13.32 -5.59
N THR A 38 -0.32 14.09 -4.82
CA THR A 38 -0.47 14.17 -3.37
C THR A 38 -1.43 15.30 -3.03
N SER A 39 -2.53 14.98 -2.34
CA SER A 39 -3.51 15.98 -1.90
C SER A 39 -3.25 16.51 -0.49
N GLU A 40 -2.62 15.72 0.38
CA GLU A 40 -2.33 16.09 1.76
C GLU A 40 -1.08 15.35 2.28
N ILE A 41 -0.28 16.03 3.12
CA ILE A 41 0.87 15.46 3.84
C ILE A 41 0.71 15.73 5.33
N PHE A 42 0.82 14.70 6.17
CA PHE A 42 0.58 14.79 7.61
C PHE A 42 1.86 15.03 8.43
N THR A 43 2.65 16.05 8.10
CA THR A 43 3.95 16.28 8.78
C THR A 43 3.81 16.55 10.30
N ASP A 44 2.70 17.15 10.75
CA ASP A 44 2.46 17.43 12.17
C ASP A 44 2.00 16.21 12.99
N SER A 45 1.69 15.09 12.32
CA SER A 45 1.27 13.85 12.99
C SER A 45 2.44 13.07 13.62
N TYR A 46 3.65 13.57 13.50
CA TYR A 46 4.88 12.91 13.95
C TYR A 46 5.42 13.47 15.28
N ASN A 47 4.62 14.26 15.99
CA ASN A 47 4.91 14.72 17.34
C ASN A 47 4.94 13.56 18.36
N SER A 48 5.40 13.86 19.58
CA SER A 48 5.32 12.92 20.69
C SER A 48 3.86 12.61 21.00
N VAL A 49 3.55 11.34 21.28
CA VAL A 49 2.20 10.88 21.57
C VAL A 49 2.22 9.90 22.73
N THR A 50 1.30 10.08 23.68
CA THR A 50 1.04 9.08 24.73
C THR A 50 -0.02 8.11 24.25
N ASP A 51 0.30 6.83 24.28
CA ASP A 51 -0.58 5.75 23.82
C ASP A 51 -0.51 4.58 24.80
N ASN A 52 -1.64 4.26 25.44
CA ASN A 52 -1.76 3.21 26.46
C ASN A 52 -0.68 3.27 27.57
N GLY A 53 -0.37 4.48 28.05
CA GLY A 53 0.65 4.72 29.09
C GLY A 53 2.09 4.80 28.59
N TYR A 54 2.36 4.50 27.32
CA TYR A 54 3.68 4.66 26.72
C TYR A 54 3.80 6.02 26.03
N THR A 55 4.88 6.74 26.29
CA THR A 55 5.16 8.01 25.59
C THR A 55 6.08 7.75 24.42
N LEU A 56 5.52 7.71 23.21
CA LEU A 56 6.29 7.62 21.98
C LEU A 56 7.00 8.96 21.72
N PRO A 57 8.31 8.93 21.40
CA PRO A 57 9.04 10.14 21.09
C PRO A 57 8.55 10.74 19.76
N ALA A 58 8.75 12.05 19.60
CA ALA A 58 8.58 12.71 18.31
C ALA A 58 9.58 12.13 17.29
N ILE A 59 9.13 11.98 16.05
CA ILE A 59 9.99 11.55 14.95
C ILE A 59 10.63 12.79 14.32
N PRO A 60 11.95 12.82 14.11
CA PRO A 60 12.61 13.92 13.41
C PRO A 60 12.29 13.83 11.91
N ILE A 61 11.06 14.14 11.54
CA ILE A 61 10.47 13.87 10.23
C ILE A 61 11.20 14.61 9.10
N SER A 62 11.89 15.71 9.40
CA SER A 62 12.78 16.44 8.49
C SER A 62 13.99 15.62 8.03
N ARG A 63 14.38 14.57 8.76
CA ARG A 63 15.45 13.64 8.39
C ARG A 63 14.97 12.46 7.54
N LEU A 64 13.66 12.33 7.33
CA LEU A 64 13.08 11.34 6.45
C LEU A 64 12.62 12.03 5.17
N ASP A 65 12.93 11.42 4.01
CA ASP A 65 12.48 11.92 2.71
C ASP A 65 10.95 12.10 2.73
N LYS A 66 10.49 13.28 2.28
CA LYS A 66 9.07 13.69 2.30
C LYS A 66 8.15 12.68 1.66
N LYS A 67 8.62 11.93 0.65
CA LYS A 67 7.80 10.91 -0.01
C LYS A 67 7.36 9.77 0.93
N PHE A 68 8.12 9.51 1.99
CA PHE A 68 7.82 8.46 2.98
C PHE A 68 6.98 8.96 4.15
N HIS A 69 6.68 10.26 4.21
CA HIS A 69 5.69 10.77 5.16
C HIS A 69 4.31 10.21 4.78
N ARG A 70 3.39 10.14 5.74
CA ARG A 70 2.01 9.76 5.49
C ARG A 70 1.32 10.82 4.65
N GLN A 71 0.62 10.37 3.61
CA GLN A 71 0.01 11.24 2.62
C GLN A 71 -1.33 10.69 2.13
N ILE A 72 -2.25 11.56 1.72
CA ILE A 72 -3.36 11.15 0.86
C ILE A 72 -2.94 11.39 -0.58
N VAL A 73 -3.12 10.37 -1.42
CA VAL A 73 -2.73 10.39 -2.82
C VAL A 73 -3.87 9.94 -3.73
N SER A 74 -3.87 10.43 -4.97
CA SER A 74 -4.60 9.80 -6.07
C SER A 74 -4.08 8.38 -6.26
N PHE A 75 -5.00 7.40 -6.29
CA PHE A 75 -4.65 5.99 -6.40
C PHE A 75 -5.76 5.26 -7.16
N ASP A 76 -5.48 4.94 -8.42
CA ASP A 76 -6.40 4.19 -9.27
C ASP A 76 -6.23 2.69 -9.00
N THR A 77 -7.33 2.02 -8.65
CA THR A 77 -7.33 0.60 -8.32
C THR A 77 -8.73 0.02 -8.44
N ALA A 78 -8.81 -1.26 -8.79
CA ALA A 78 -10.04 -2.04 -8.73
C ALA A 78 -10.39 -2.51 -7.29
N GLU A 79 -9.47 -2.34 -6.35
CA GLU A 79 -9.69 -2.73 -4.95
C GLU A 79 -10.68 -1.81 -4.25
N ARG A 80 -11.54 -2.39 -3.42
CA ARG A 80 -12.54 -1.64 -2.67
C ARG A 80 -11.93 -0.79 -1.55
N PRO A 81 -12.61 0.28 -1.10
CA PRO A 81 -12.23 1.00 0.11
C PRO A 81 -12.08 0.06 1.33
N GLY A 82 -11.06 0.31 2.13
CA GLY A 82 -10.67 -0.53 3.27
C GLY A 82 -9.66 -1.63 2.94
N THR A 83 -9.38 -1.91 1.66
CA THR A 83 -8.27 -2.79 1.27
C THR A 83 -6.92 -2.14 1.60
N ILE A 84 -5.94 -2.97 1.97
CA ILE A 84 -4.53 -2.58 2.08
C ILE A 84 -3.77 -3.13 0.87
N ILE A 85 -2.99 -2.29 0.19
CA ILE A 85 -2.04 -2.73 -0.83
C ILE A 85 -0.64 -2.42 -0.33
N VAL A 86 0.23 -3.43 -0.31
CA VAL A 86 1.64 -3.30 0.08
C VAL A 86 2.49 -3.44 -1.17
N ASN A 87 3.12 -2.35 -1.61
CA ASN A 87 4.12 -2.38 -2.67
C ASN A 87 5.52 -2.44 -2.05
N THR A 88 6.14 -3.61 -2.14
CA THR A 88 7.42 -3.87 -1.47
C THR A 88 8.63 -3.30 -2.21
N ARG A 89 8.58 -3.18 -3.55
CA ARG A 89 9.66 -2.54 -4.33
C ARG A 89 9.67 -1.03 -4.14
N GLU A 90 8.50 -0.40 -4.18
CA GLU A 90 8.37 1.04 -3.94
C GLU A 90 8.46 1.40 -2.45
N ARG A 91 8.28 0.41 -1.57
CA ARG A 91 8.29 0.57 -0.11
C ARG A 91 7.20 1.52 0.36
N PHE A 92 6.01 1.31 -0.17
CA PHE A 92 4.80 1.99 0.25
C PHE A 92 3.71 0.99 0.63
N LEU A 93 2.92 1.37 1.62
CA LEU A 93 1.66 0.74 1.95
C LEU A 93 0.55 1.75 1.65
N TYR A 94 -0.52 1.28 1.04
CA TYR A 94 -1.69 2.07 0.66
C TYR A 94 -2.92 1.51 1.36
N TYR A 95 -3.64 2.32 2.11
CA TYR A 95 -4.98 2.00 2.61
C TYR A 95 -6.01 2.69 1.71
N ILE A 96 -6.81 1.90 1.00
CA ILE A 96 -7.69 2.40 -0.05
C ILE A 96 -8.86 3.18 0.55
N LEU A 97 -9.05 4.40 0.06
CA LEU A 97 -10.14 5.29 0.38
C LEU A 97 -11.16 5.32 -0.79
N PRO A 98 -12.39 5.78 -0.54
CA PRO A 98 -13.34 6.07 -1.62
C PRO A 98 -12.79 7.13 -2.60
N ARG A 99 -13.40 7.22 -3.78
CA ARG A 99 -13.15 8.27 -4.79
C ARG A 99 -11.72 8.27 -5.36
N GLY A 100 -11.14 7.09 -5.59
CA GLY A 100 -9.84 6.94 -6.26
C GLY A 100 -8.68 7.52 -5.46
N LYS A 101 -8.74 7.41 -4.13
CA LYS A 101 -7.72 7.90 -3.20
C LYS A 101 -7.19 6.78 -2.33
N ALA A 102 -6.00 6.98 -1.77
CA ALA A 102 -5.47 6.12 -0.72
C ALA A 102 -4.70 6.93 0.31
N VAL A 103 -4.67 6.46 1.56
CA VAL A 103 -3.63 6.89 2.50
C VAL A 103 -2.39 6.08 2.19
N ARG A 104 -1.32 6.76 1.77
CA ARG A 104 0.00 6.19 1.54
C ARG A 104 0.87 6.37 2.78
N TYR A 105 1.56 5.30 3.17
CA TYR A 105 2.53 5.27 4.25
C TYR A 105 3.87 4.77 3.72
N GLY A 106 4.98 5.38 4.15
CA GLY A 106 6.31 4.80 3.96
C GLY A 106 6.49 3.54 4.79
N ILE A 107 7.12 2.51 4.22
CA ILE A 107 7.42 1.26 4.93
C ILE A 107 8.90 0.90 4.87
N GLY A 108 9.37 0.18 5.89
CA GLY A 108 10.59 -0.61 5.84
C GLY A 108 10.24 -2.05 5.46
N VAL A 109 11.03 -2.65 4.57
CA VAL A 109 10.76 -4.01 4.08
C VAL A 109 11.93 -4.91 4.46
N GLY A 110 11.68 -5.90 5.34
CA GLY A 110 12.70 -6.90 5.66
C GLY A 110 12.81 -7.98 4.60
N LYS A 111 13.80 -8.88 4.71
CA LYS A 111 14.00 -10.00 3.77
C LYS A 111 12.74 -10.83 3.53
N GLN A 112 11.95 -11.10 4.58
CA GLN A 112 10.69 -11.83 4.44
C GLN A 112 9.70 -11.03 3.60
N GLY A 113 9.65 -9.71 3.75
CA GLY A 113 8.89 -8.78 2.90
C GLY A 113 9.00 -9.03 1.39
N PHE A 114 10.18 -9.45 0.91
CA PHE A 114 10.43 -9.76 -0.51
C PHE A 114 10.19 -11.22 -0.90
N ALA A 115 9.97 -12.11 0.06
CA ALA A 115 9.83 -13.55 -0.17
C ALA A 115 8.41 -13.96 -0.62
N TRP A 116 7.42 -13.07 -0.50
CA TRP A 116 6.03 -13.39 -0.79
C TRP A 116 5.28 -12.23 -1.44
N ALA A 117 4.34 -12.58 -2.32
CA ALA A 117 3.35 -11.71 -2.94
C ALA A 117 2.04 -12.48 -3.05
N GLY A 118 0.90 -11.77 -3.06
CA GLY A 118 -0.41 -12.38 -3.15
C GLY A 118 -1.43 -11.75 -2.19
N GLU A 119 -2.53 -12.47 -1.98
CA GLU A 119 -3.65 -12.01 -1.18
C GLU A 119 -3.65 -12.62 0.23
N ALA A 120 -4.02 -11.79 1.20
CA ALA A 120 -4.22 -12.13 2.59
C ALA A 120 -5.33 -11.26 3.19
N TYR A 121 -5.59 -11.43 4.48
CA TYR A 121 -6.40 -10.50 5.25
C TYR A 121 -5.82 -10.29 6.65
N VAL A 122 -6.16 -9.17 7.29
CA VAL A 122 -5.79 -8.91 8.68
C VAL A 122 -6.69 -9.75 9.58
N ALA A 123 -6.23 -10.91 10.05
CA ALA A 123 -7.05 -11.79 10.88
C ALA A 123 -7.30 -11.21 12.27
N TRP A 124 -6.23 -10.70 12.89
CA TRP A 124 -6.28 -10.07 14.19
C TRP A 124 -5.16 -9.05 14.30
N LYS A 125 -5.26 -8.20 15.34
CA LYS A 125 -4.37 -7.08 15.55
C LYS A 125 -4.18 -6.85 17.04
N GLN A 126 -2.99 -6.42 17.46
CA GLN A 126 -2.62 -6.25 18.86
C GLN A 126 -1.98 -4.88 19.09
N GLU A 127 -2.36 -4.25 20.21
CA GLU A 127 -1.65 -3.09 20.73
C GLU A 127 -0.50 -3.52 21.61
N TRP A 128 0.64 -2.85 21.47
CA TRP A 128 1.87 -3.12 22.23
C TRP A 128 2.18 -4.63 22.32
N PRO A 129 2.47 -5.27 21.18
CA PRO A 129 2.64 -6.73 21.12
C PRO A 129 3.92 -7.20 21.81
N THR A 130 3.89 -8.43 22.34
CA THR A 130 5.10 -9.13 22.76
C THR A 130 5.85 -9.63 21.54
N TRP A 131 7.16 -9.35 21.48
CA TRP A 131 8.01 -9.79 20.38
C TRP A 131 8.79 -11.06 20.74
N HIS A 132 8.70 -12.06 19.87
CA HIS A 132 9.54 -13.26 19.92
C HIS A 132 10.52 -13.22 18.75
N PRO A 133 11.84 -13.10 18.99
CA PRO A 133 12.82 -13.11 17.92
C PRO A 133 12.80 -14.44 17.16
N PRO A 134 12.95 -14.42 15.82
CA PRO A 134 13.23 -15.64 15.06
C PRO A 134 14.49 -16.33 15.60
N LYS A 135 14.47 -17.66 15.67
CA LYS A 135 15.58 -18.45 16.23
C LYS A 135 16.90 -18.18 15.50
N GLU A 136 16.85 -18.02 14.18
CA GLU A 136 18.01 -17.70 13.33
C GLU A 136 18.57 -16.30 13.61
N MET A 137 17.74 -15.38 14.09
CA MET A 137 18.19 -14.06 14.54
C MET A 137 18.90 -14.16 15.90
N ALA A 138 18.35 -14.94 16.83
CA ALA A 138 18.93 -15.15 18.16
C ALA A 138 20.29 -15.83 18.12
N VAL A 139 20.50 -16.78 17.19
CA VAL A 139 21.83 -17.39 16.96
C VAL A 139 22.88 -16.34 16.57
N ARG A 140 22.50 -15.35 15.76
CA ARG A 140 23.41 -14.29 15.29
C ARG A 140 23.56 -13.14 16.28
N LYS A 141 22.60 -12.96 17.19
CA LYS A 141 22.58 -11.91 18.21
C LYS A 141 22.26 -12.52 19.58
N PRO A 142 23.29 -12.98 20.32
CA PRO A 142 23.08 -13.65 21.60
C PRO A 142 22.28 -12.82 22.63
N ASP A 143 22.41 -11.49 22.60
CA ASP A 143 21.73 -10.58 23.55
C ASP A 143 20.20 -10.68 23.51
N ILE A 144 19.63 -11.09 22.37
CA ILE A 144 18.18 -11.25 22.22
C ILE A 144 17.73 -12.70 22.41
N ALA A 145 18.66 -13.66 22.55
CA ALA A 145 18.33 -15.08 22.67
C ALA A 145 17.47 -15.38 23.92
N LYS A 146 17.67 -14.62 25.00
CA LYS A 146 16.84 -14.70 26.22
C LYS A 146 15.35 -14.47 25.98
N TYR A 147 14.99 -13.77 24.90
CA TYR A 147 13.60 -13.44 24.56
C TYR A 147 12.94 -14.46 23.64
N VAL A 148 13.65 -15.48 23.14
CA VAL A 148 13.09 -16.47 22.20
C VAL A 148 11.88 -17.17 22.81
N GLU A 149 12.00 -17.63 24.06
CA GLU A 149 10.92 -18.36 24.76
C GLU A 149 10.08 -17.44 25.65
N SER A 150 10.73 -16.47 26.33
CA SER A 150 10.04 -15.59 27.29
C SER A 150 9.32 -14.40 26.65
N GLY A 151 9.70 -14.05 25.42
CA GLY A 151 9.23 -12.85 24.73
C GLY A 151 9.84 -11.57 25.30
N MET A 152 10.09 -10.61 24.42
CA MET A 152 10.28 -9.22 24.83
C MET A 152 8.89 -8.59 24.96
N GLY A 153 8.52 -8.24 26.19
CA GLY A 153 7.26 -7.57 26.48
C GLY A 153 7.09 -6.21 25.76
N PRO A 154 5.91 -5.58 25.92
CA PRO A 154 5.64 -4.28 25.33
C PRO A 154 6.61 -3.20 25.81
N GLY A 155 6.99 -2.28 24.92
CA GLY A 155 7.80 -1.12 25.30
C GLY A 155 8.40 -0.38 24.12
N LEU A 156 9.02 0.77 24.40
CA LEU A 156 9.58 1.66 23.39
C LEU A 156 10.71 1.02 22.58
N ASN A 157 11.42 0.05 23.15
CA ASN A 157 12.51 -0.65 22.49
C ASN A 157 12.07 -1.95 21.79
N ASN A 158 10.78 -2.29 21.85
CA ASN A 158 10.26 -3.50 21.22
C ASN A 158 10.31 -3.38 19.68
N PRO A 159 10.94 -4.32 18.95
CA PRO A 159 11.06 -4.25 17.49
C PRO A 159 9.74 -4.28 16.71
N LEU A 160 8.65 -4.77 17.32
CA LEU A 160 7.30 -4.72 16.75
C LEU A 160 6.60 -3.37 16.95
N GLY A 161 7.18 -2.49 17.77
CA GLY A 161 6.66 -1.16 18.03
C GLY A 161 5.30 -1.17 18.72
N ALA A 162 4.50 -0.14 18.45
CA ALA A 162 3.27 0.13 19.17
C ALA A 162 2.08 -0.74 18.74
N ARG A 163 2.08 -1.29 17.52
CA ARG A 163 0.98 -2.10 16.96
C ARG A 163 1.52 -3.21 16.07
N ALA A 164 0.83 -4.34 16.03
CA ALA A 164 1.01 -5.38 15.02
C ALA A 164 -0.33 -5.88 14.48
N MET A 165 -0.37 -6.15 13.18
CA MET A 165 -1.50 -6.74 12.45
C MET A 165 -1.02 -8.02 11.77
N TYR A 166 -1.75 -9.12 11.98
CA TYR A 166 -1.32 -10.47 11.63
C TYR A 166 -2.09 -10.94 10.40
N LEU A 167 -1.34 -11.33 9.36
CA LEU A 167 -1.90 -11.61 8.05
C LEU A 167 -2.13 -13.11 7.87
N PHE A 168 -3.35 -13.47 7.48
CA PHE A 168 -3.74 -14.84 7.22
C PHE A 168 -4.13 -15.00 5.76
N ASN A 169 -3.86 -16.16 5.19
CA ASN A 169 -4.29 -16.49 3.84
C ASN A 169 -5.78 -16.88 3.80
N GLU A 170 -6.35 -17.04 2.61
CA GLU A 170 -7.77 -17.37 2.45
C GLU A 170 -8.19 -18.69 3.11
N LYS A 171 -7.24 -19.62 3.31
CA LYS A 171 -7.46 -20.89 4.00
C LYS A 171 -7.48 -20.75 5.53
N GLY A 172 -7.29 -19.55 6.06
CA GLY A 172 -7.26 -19.28 7.50
C GLY A 172 -5.94 -19.67 8.17
N GLN A 173 -4.84 -19.72 7.42
CA GLN A 173 -3.52 -20.04 7.95
C GLN A 173 -2.68 -18.77 8.13
N ASP A 174 -1.91 -18.69 9.22
CA ASP A 174 -0.97 -17.59 9.45
C ASP A 174 0.10 -17.60 8.34
N THR A 175 0.21 -16.48 7.63
CA THR A 175 1.21 -16.31 6.56
C THR A 175 2.63 -16.14 7.09
N LEU A 176 2.75 -15.91 8.39
CA LEU A 176 3.93 -15.40 9.05
C LEU A 176 4.32 -13.97 8.63
N PHE A 177 3.42 -13.23 7.97
CA PHE A 177 3.59 -11.82 7.67
C PHE A 177 2.81 -10.93 8.62
N ARG A 178 3.42 -9.79 8.92
CA ARG A 178 2.89 -8.80 9.84
C ARG A 178 3.11 -7.40 9.28
N LEU A 179 2.12 -6.55 9.50
CA LEU A 179 2.27 -5.10 9.40
C LEU A 179 2.45 -4.60 10.83
N HIS A 180 3.58 -3.99 11.13
CA HIS A 180 3.90 -3.62 12.51
C HIS A 180 4.66 -2.30 12.62
N GLY A 181 4.66 -1.72 13.82
CA GLY A 181 5.42 -0.52 14.15
C GLY A 181 6.91 -0.79 14.26
N THR A 182 7.70 0.26 14.42
CA THR A 182 9.11 0.14 14.79
C THR A 182 9.59 1.40 15.49
N PRO A 183 10.47 1.29 16.51
CA PRO A 183 11.19 2.45 17.03
C PRO A 183 12.27 2.96 16.06
N GLU A 184 12.72 2.13 15.11
CA GLU A 184 13.75 2.47 14.13
C GLU A 184 13.14 3.21 12.93
N TRP A 185 12.63 4.43 13.14
CA TRP A 185 12.02 5.26 12.08
C TRP A 185 12.96 5.50 10.89
N ALA A 186 14.28 5.52 11.11
CA ALA A 186 15.27 5.69 10.05
C ALA A 186 15.36 4.47 9.10
N SER A 187 14.73 3.33 9.45
CA SER A 187 14.67 2.15 8.58
C SER A 187 13.61 2.24 7.48
N ILE A 188 12.71 3.23 7.54
CA ILE A 188 11.67 3.44 6.53
C ILE A 188 12.30 3.83 5.19
N GLY A 189 11.82 3.22 4.11
CA GLY A 189 12.41 3.39 2.78
C GLY A 189 13.66 2.54 2.53
N THR A 190 14.08 1.69 3.48
CA THR A 190 15.25 0.81 3.34
C THR A 190 14.87 -0.68 3.22
N ALA A 191 15.79 -1.48 2.69
CA ALA A 191 15.69 -2.94 2.71
C ALA A 191 16.42 -3.44 3.96
N ALA A 192 15.69 -4.08 4.86
CA ALA A 192 16.26 -4.54 6.11
C ALA A 192 16.58 -6.04 6.09
N SER A 193 17.55 -6.45 6.91
CA SER A 193 18.07 -7.82 6.92
C SER A 193 17.11 -8.88 7.46
N SER A 194 15.99 -8.47 8.09
CA SER A 194 15.05 -9.35 8.81
C SER A 194 13.71 -8.67 9.08
N GLY A 195 12.65 -9.46 9.20
CA GLY A 195 11.29 -8.98 9.52
C GLY A 195 10.39 -8.79 8.30
N CYS A 196 9.12 -8.49 8.56
CA CYS A 196 8.06 -8.34 7.57
C CYS A 196 7.98 -6.89 7.08
N ILE A 197 6.87 -6.19 7.35
CA ILE A 197 6.61 -4.81 6.94
C ILE A 197 6.59 -3.91 8.17
N ARG A 198 7.51 -2.94 8.21
CA ARG A 198 7.67 -1.98 9.31
C ARG A 198 7.10 -0.63 8.94
N MET A 199 6.48 0.01 9.91
CA MET A 199 5.92 1.34 9.82
C MET A 199 6.40 2.17 11.00
N ILE A 200 6.46 3.49 10.84
CA ILE A 200 6.66 4.41 11.97
C ILE A 200 5.53 4.17 12.99
N ASN A 201 5.82 4.24 14.29
CA ASN A 201 4.82 3.96 15.32
C ASN A 201 3.56 4.84 15.18
N GLN A 202 3.71 6.12 14.89
CA GLN A 202 2.60 7.05 14.63
C GLN A 202 1.75 6.62 13.42
N ASP A 203 2.38 6.07 12.38
CA ASP A 203 1.70 5.62 11.16
C ASP A 203 1.00 4.28 11.34
N VAL A 204 1.62 3.33 12.04
CA VAL A 204 0.94 2.06 12.33
C VAL A 204 -0.24 2.28 13.28
N ILE A 205 -0.17 3.24 14.21
CA ILE A 205 -1.30 3.60 15.07
C ILE A 205 -2.47 4.13 14.24
N ASP A 206 -2.20 5.01 13.26
CA ASP A 206 -3.23 5.51 12.35
C ASP A 206 -3.85 4.38 11.52
N LEU A 207 -3.02 3.54 10.86
CA LEU A 207 -3.51 2.40 10.09
C LEU A 207 -4.32 1.43 10.97
N TYR A 208 -3.83 1.13 12.17
CA TYR A 208 -4.49 0.21 13.11
C TYR A 208 -5.90 0.66 13.47
N ARG A 209 -6.14 1.98 13.61
CA ARG A 209 -7.47 2.54 13.89
C ARG A 209 -8.43 2.39 12.70
N ARG A 210 -7.92 2.41 11.47
CA ARG A 210 -8.71 2.27 10.23
C ARG A 210 -9.07 0.82 9.90
N VAL A 211 -8.25 -0.13 10.36
CA VAL A 211 -8.36 -1.54 10.01
C VAL A 211 -9.37 -2.27 10.89
N LEU A 212 -10.33 -2.95 10.26
CA LEU A 212 -11.24 -3.87 10.92
C LEU A 212 -10.69 -5.32 10.77
N PRO A 213 -10.41 -6.03 11.87
CA PRO A 213 -9.91 -7.40 11.78
C PRO A 213 -10.95 -8.35 11.14
N GLY A 214 -10.47 -9.46 10.59
CA GLY A 214 -11.24 -10.44 9.84
C GLY A 214 -11.12 -10.25 8.32
N ARG A 215 -11.88 -11.06 7.55
CA ARG A 215 -11.85 -11.09 6.08
C ARG A 215 -12.30 -9.78 5.41
N GLN A 216 -12.79 -8.82 6.20
CA GLN A 216 -13.22 -7.51 5.72
C GLN A 216 -12.05 -6.59 5.35
N THR A 217 -10.87 -6.77 5.95
CA THR A 217 -9.66 -6.05 5.54
C THR A 217 -8.80 -6.96 4.68
N LYS A 218 -9.02 -6.91 3.36
CA LYS A 218 -8.17 -7.55 2.37
C LYS A 218 -6.80 -6.88 2.37
N VAL A 219 -5.74 -7.68 2.21
CA VAL A 219 -4.37 -7.22 2.02
C VAL A 219 -3.84 -7.83 0.73
N VAL A 220 -3.32 -7.00 -0.16
CA VAL A 220 -2.66 -7.43 -1.39
C VAL A 220 -1.20 -7.02 -1.31
N VAL A 221 -0.28 -7.97 -1.42
CA VAL A 221 1.16 -7.71 -1.47
C VAL A 221 1.65 -7.86 -2.89
N ILE A 222 2.26 -6.79 -3.41
CA ILE A 222 2.84 -6.72 -4.74
C ILE A 222 4.34 -6.41 -4.67
N GLN A 223 5.06 -6.85 -5.70
CA GLN A 223 6.50 -6.69 -5.85
C GLN A 223 6.82 -5.86 -7.08
#